data_AF-A0A3G3MFQ3-F1
#
_entry.id   AF-A0A3G3MFQ3-F1
#
_cell.length_a   1.000
_cell.length_b   1.000
_cell.length_c   1.000
_cell.angle_alpha   90.00
_cell.angle_beta   90.00
_cell.angle_gamma   90.00
#
_symmetry.space_group_name_H-M   'P 1'
#
loop_
_entity.id
_entity.type
_entity.pdbx_description
1 polymer ?
#
loop_
_entity_poly.entity_id
_entity_poly.type
_entity_poly.pdbx_seq_one_letter_code
_entity_poly.pdbx_strand_id
1 'polypeptide(L)'
;MIKYYFLVASKDFLLYQEPVEEILRERINHYNNLKKKIDFGVTTNLSFLNDPDLIHIRLQLVKPSIAIISLDSQFINWLKLRIGYVITDSFISSSINLKNSLASFDSISFI
;
A
#
# COMPACT_ATOMS: atom_id res chain seq x y z
N MET A 1 -17.75 -7.66 5.54
CA MET A 1 -16.30 -7.89 5.70
C MET A 1 -15.64 -7.70 4.35
N ILE A 2 -14.59 -6.89 4.27
CA ILE A 2 -13.90 -6.57 3.02
C ILE A 2 -12.48 -7.14 3.07
N LYS A 3 -12.05 -7.78 1.99
CA LYS A 3 -10.68 -8.29 1.85
C LYS A 3 -9.80 -7.21 1.22
N TYR A 4 -8.72 -6.86 1.92
CA TYR A 4 -7.70 -5.94 1.47
C TYR A 4 -6.44 -6.72 1.11
N TYR A 5 -5.78 -6.28 0.05
CA TYR A 5 -4.49 -6.79 -0.39
C TYR A 5 -3.45 -5.71 -0.10
N PHE A 6 -2.27 -6.11 0.35
CA PHE A 6 -1.23 -5.15 0.62
C PHE A 6 0.13 -5.62 0.14
N LEU A 7 0.99 -4.63 -0.04
CA LEU A 7 2.41 -4.76 -0.25
C LEU A 7 3.10 -3.88 0.79
N VAL A 8 4.17 -4.37 1.42
CA VAL A 8 4.94 -3.64 2.43
C VAL A 8 6.43 -3.80 2.17
N ALA A 9 7.17 -2.72 2.35
CA ALA A 9 8.63 -2.69 2.28
C ALA A 9 9.19 -1.53 3.12
N SER A 10 10.51 -1.37 3.12
CA SER A 10 11.12 -0.19 3.76
C SER A 10 10.66 1.08 3.05
N LYS A 11 10.54 2.17 3.82
CA LYS A 11 10.14 3.48 3.30
C LYS A 11 11.11 3.93 2.20
N ASP A 12 12.40 3.77 2.42
CA ASP A 12 13.41 4.24 1.48
C ASP A 12 13.35 3.51 0.15
N PHE A 13 13.10 2.19 0.17
CA PHE A 13 12.93 1.40 -1.03
C PHE A 13 11.71 1.89 -1.84
N LEU A 14 10.55 2.02 -1.19
CA LEU A 14 9.31 2.39 -1.88
C LEU A 14 9.25 3.85 -2.35
N LEU A 15 9.92 4.78 -1.66
CA LEU A 15 9.84 6.21 -2.00
C LEU A 15 10.99 6.71 -2.88
N TYR A 16 12.19 6.14 -2.74
CA TYR A 16 13.39 6.71 -3.37
C TYR A 16 14.09 5.78 -4.36
N GLN A 17 13.92 4.46 -4.26
CA GLN A 17 14.61 3.51 -5.15
C GLN A 17 13.75 3.09 -6.34
N GLU A 18 12.43 3.14 -6.18
CA GLU A 18 11.46 2.68 -7.17
C GLU A 18 10.53 3.82 -7.59
N PRO A 19 10.06 3.85 -8.85
CA PRO A 19 9.19 4.91 -9.37
C PRO A 19 7.72 4.74 -8.90
N VAL A 20 7.50 4.44 -7.62
CA VAL A 20 6.17 4.12 -7.06
C VAL A 20 5.26 5.34 -7.07
N GLU A 21 5.79 6.53 -6.76
CA GLU A 21 5.00 7.78 -6.79
C GLU A 21 4.37 8.00 -8.17
N GLU A 22 5.19 7.91 -9.23
CA GLU A 22 4.75 8.03 -10.63
C GLU A 22 3.65 7.01 -10.95
N ILE A 23 3.87 5.73 -10.61
CA ILE A 23 2.91 4.65 -10.84
C ILE A 23 1.57 4.97 -10.17
N LEU A 24 1.58 5.43 -8.93
CA LEU A 24 0.37 5.73 -8.18
C LEU A 24 -0.33 6.97 -8.72
N ARG A 25 0.41 8.01 -9.09
CA ARG A 25 -0.11 9.23 -9.69
C ARG A 25 -0.81 8.95 -11.02
N GLU A 26 -0.16 8.20 -11.92
CA GLU A 26 -0.75 7.82 -13.21
C GLU A 26 -1.98 6.92 -13.01
N ARG A 27 -1.96 6.04 -12.01
CA ARG A 27 -3.15 5.23 -11.68
C ARG A 27 -4.30 6.08 -11.16
N ILE A 28 -4.03 7.10 -10.32
CA ILE A 28 -5.05 8.07 -9.87
C ILE A 28 -5.65 8.80 -11.08
N ASN A 29 -4.81 9.30 -11.99
CA ASN A 29 -5.23 9.99 -13.21
C ASN A 29 -6.12 9.08 -14.07
N HIS A 30 -5.72 7.82 -14.26
CA HIS A 30 -6.51 6.82 -14.98
C HIS A 30 -7.88 6.57 -14.35
N TYR A 31 -7.94 6.42 -13.01
CA TYR A 31 -9.20 6.24 -12.28
C TYR A 31 -10.13 7.46 -12.43
N ASN A 32 -9.57 8.67 -12.31
CA ASN A 32 -10.31 9.92 -12.48
C ASN A 32 -10.89 10.04 -13.89
N ASN A 33 -10.10 9.73 -14.92
CA ASN A 33 -10.54 9.75 -16.32
C ASN A 33 -11.69 8.76 -16.58
N LEU A 34 -11.66 7.60 -15.93
CA LEU A 34 -12.72 6.59 -16.01
C LEU A 34 -13.90 6.83 -15.06
N LYS A 35 -13.88 7.90 -14.26
CA LYS A 35 -14.84 8.14 -13.16
C LYS A 35 -14.96 6.93 -12.20
N LYS A 36 -13.87 6.19 -12.03
CA LYS A 36 -13.77 5.03 -11.14
C LYS A 36 -13.40 5.51 -9.73
N LYS A 37 -14.04 4.94 -8.71
CA LYS A 37 -13.69 5.20 -7.31
C LYS A 37 -12.30 4.61 -6.98
N ILE A 38 -11.42 5.41 -6.38
CA ILE A 38 -10.11 4.97 -5.91
C ILE A 38 -10.28 3.88 -4.85
N ASP A 39 -9.58 2.77 -5.05
CA ASP A 39 -9.64 1.55 -4.26
C ASP A 39 -8.26 1.16 -3.68
N PHE A 40 -7.30 2.08 -3.69
CA PHE A 40 -5.94 1.88 -3.17
C PHE A 40 -5.43 3.10 -2.42
N GLY A 41 -4.37 2.91 -1.63
CA GLY A 41 -3.70 3.98 -0.89
C GLY A 41 -2.36 3.55 -0.29
N VAL A 42 -1.61 4.53 0.21
CA VAL A 42 -0.32 4.34 0.88
C VAL A 42 -0.47 4.67 2.36
N THR A 43 0.14 3.89 3.26
CA THR A 43 0.08 4.13 4.70
C THR A 43 1.38 3.79 5.41
N THR A 44 1.76 4.63 6.36
CA THR A 44 2.81 4.35 7.36
C THR A 44 2.23 3.65 8.60
N ASN A 45 0.90 3.60 8.74
CA ASN A 45 0.23 2.90 9.82
C ASN A 45 0.12 1.40 9.50
N LEU A 46 1.03 0.62 10.07
CA LEU A 46 1.09 -0.83 9.91
C LEU A 46 0.39 -1.60 11.04
N SER A 47 -0.57 -0.99 11.74
CA SER A 47 -1.25 -1.65 12.87
C SER A 47 -2.05 -2.89 12.45
N PHE A 48 -2.41 -3.01 11.17
CA PHE A 48 -3.04 -4.22 10.63
C PHE A 48 -2.12 -5.45 10.71
N LEU A 49 -0.79 -5.27 10.75
CA LEU A 49 0.17 -6.36 10.95
C LEU A 49 0.26 -6.84 12.41
N ASN A 50 -0.54 -6.27 13.33
CA ASN A 50 -0.68 -6.78 14.69
C ASN A 50 -1.64 -7.98 14.77
N ASP A 51 -2.36 -8.28 13.68
CA ASP A 51 -3.15 -9.50 13.57
C ASP A 51 -2.23 -10.73 13.78
N PRO A 52 -2.62 -11.71 14.62
CA PRO A 52 -1.85 -12.93 14.82
C PRO A 52 -1.41 -13.62 13.53
N ASP A 53 -2.24 -13.58 12.48
CA ASP A 53 -1.93 -14.23 11.20
C ASP A 53 -0.80 -13.51 10.43
N LEU A 54 -0.59 -12.21 10.70
CA LEU A 54 0.36 -11.35 9.99
C LEU A 54 1.58 -10.97 10.83
N ILE A 55 1.65 -11.40 12.09
CA ILE A 55 2.72 -10.99 13.01
C ILE A 55 4.11 -11.39 12.50
N HIS A 56 4.19 -12.50 11.77
CA HIS A 56 5.42 -12.98 11.14
C HIS A 56 5.98 -11.97 10.11
N ILE A 57 5.12 -11.28 9.36
CA ILE A 57 5.52 -10.21 8.42
C ILE A 57 6.10 -9.04 9.22
N ARG A 58 5.43 -8.63 10.30
CA ARG A 58 5.88 -7.51 11.13
C ARG A 58 7.29 -7.72 11.68
N LEU A 59 7.65 -8.96 12.04
CA LEU A 59 8.96 -9.32 12.56
C LEU A 59 10.08 -9.27 11.49
N GLN A 60 9.73 -9.37 10.21
CA GLN A 60 10.69 -9.30 9.09
C GLN A 60 10.97 -7.85 8.63
N LEU A 61 10.16 -6.88 9.06
CA LEU A 61 10.21 -5.52 8.54
C LEU A 61 11.36 -4.70 9.12
N VAL A 62 12.15 -4.10 8.22
CA VAL A 62 13.12 -3.05 8.55
C VAL A 62 12.39 -1.71 8.68
N LYS A 63 12.50 -1.06 9.83
CA LYS A 63 11.93 0.26 10.08
C LYS A 63 12.84 1.38 9.54
N PRO A 64 12.29 2.48 9.00
CA PRO A 64 10.87 2.75 8.78
C PRO A 64 10.31 1.94 7.60
N SER A 65 9.06 1.49 7.72
CA SER A 65 8.36 0.71 6.67
C SER A 65 7.08 1.40 6.25
N ILE A 66 6.66 1.16 5.02
CA ILE A 66 5.45 1.75 4.43
C ILE A 66 4.72 0.67 3.63
N ALA A 67 3.39 0.76 3.58
CA ALA A 67 2.55 -0.19 2.87
C ALA A 67 1.68 0.49 1.81
N ILE A 68 1.42 -0.25 0.74
CA ILE A 68 0.40 0.05 -0.27
C ILE A 68 -0.72 -0.95 -0.06
N ILE A 69 -1.94 -0.46 0.10
CA ILE A 69 -3.13 -1.27 0.35
C ILE A 69 -4.10 -1.05 -0.81
N SER A 70 -4.76 -2.12 -1.29
CA SER A 70 -5.79 -2.04 -2.33
C SER A 70 -6.88 -3.10 -2.15
N LEU A 71 -8.05 -2.84 -2.73
CA LEU A 71 -9.09 -3.86 -2.95
C LEU A 71 -8.81 -4.71 -4.21
N ASP A 72 -7.89 -4.27 -5.06
CA ASP A 72 -7.49 -4.92 -6.31
C ASP A 72 -6.25 -5.80 -6.08
N SER A 73 -6.44 -7.12 -6.03
CA SER A 73 -5.33 -8.07 -5.88
C SER A 73 -4.40 -8.11 -7.09
N GLN A 74 -4.93 -7.86 -8.29
CA GLN A 74 -4.11 -7.87 -9.50
C GLN A 74 -3.14 -6.70 -9.48
N PHE A 75 -3.58 -5.54 -9.00
CA PHE A 75 -2.71 -4.38 -8.82
C PHE A 75 -1.55 -4.65 -7.85
N ILE A 76 -1.83 -5.25 -6.69
CA ILE A 76 -0.78 -5.59 -5.71
C ILE A 76 0.19 -6.64 -6.27
N ASN A 77 -0.32 -7.67 -6.96
CA ASN A 77 0.52 -8.68 -7.60
C ASN A 77 1.38 -8.10 -8.73
N TRP A 78 0.79 -7.23 -9.58
CA TRP A 78 1.53 -6.54 -10.62
C TRP A 78 2.64 -5.67 -10.03
N LEU A 79 2.34 -4.95 -8.94
CA LEU A 79 3.34 -4.11 -8.29
C LEU A 79 4.48 -4.94 -7.72
N LYS A 80 4.18 -6.07 -7.05
CA LYS A 80 5.18 -7.03 -6.58
C LYS A 80 6.11 -7.49 -7.70
N LEU A 81 5.58 -7.84 -8.86
CA LEU A 81 6.40 -8.26 -10.00
C LEU A 81 7.25 -7.12 -10.58
N ARG A 82 6.75 -5.87 -10.47
CA ARG A 82 7.43 -4.69 -10.99
C ARG A 82 8.62 -4.26 -10.14
N ILE A 83 8.48 -4.28 -8.81
CA ILE A 83 9.49 -3.75 -7.88
C ILE A 83 10.17 -4.82 -7.02
N GLY A 84 9.68 -6.06 -7.00
CA GLY A 84 10.41 -7.21 -6.46
C GLY A 84 10.49 -7.28 -4.94
N TYR A 85 11.40 -6.52 -4.31
CA TYR A 85 11.87 -6.66 -2.92
C TYR A 85 10.86 -6.21 -1.86
N VAL A 86 9.68 -6.84 -1.88
CA VAL A 86 8.51 -6.46 -1.08
C VAL A 86 7.79 -7.69 -0.55
N ILE A 87 7.15 -7.55 0.61
CA ILE A 87 6.29 -8.59 1.18
C ILE A 87 4.84 -8.26 0.82
N THR A 88 4.07 -9.27 0.42
CA THR A 88 2.66 -9.11 0.03
C THR A 88 1.79 -10.13 0.74
N ASP A 89 0.64 -9.70 1.23
CA ASP A 89 -0.39 -10.60 1.75
C ASP A 89 -1.77 -9.92 1.69
N SER A 90 -2.76 -10.48 2.37
CA SER A 90 -4.12 -9.99 2.46
C SER A 90 -4.70 -10.14 3.86
N PHE A 91 -5.69 -9.34 4.18
CA PHE A 91 -6.41 -9.42 5.44
C PHE A 91 -7.86 -8.96 5.29
N ILE A 92 -8.68 -9.31 6.28
CA ILE A 92 -10.10 -8.98 6.30
C ILE A 92 -10.34 -7.89 7.34
N SER A 93 -11.05 -6.84 6.96
CA SER A 93 -11.48 -5.79 7.90
C SER A 93 -12.92 -5.35 7.64
N SER A 94 -13.64 -4.99 8.70
CA SER A 94 -15.00 -4.44 8.64
C SER A 94 -15.01 -2.98 8.16
N SER A 95 -13.93 -2.24 8.40
CA SER A 95 -13.74 -0.87 7.92
C SER A 95 -12.27 -0.46 8.04
N ILE A 96 -11.54 -0.45 6.91
CA ILE A 96 -10.42 0.47 6.79
C ILE A 96 -11.01 1.78 6.33
N ASN A 97 -10.91 2.79 7.18
CA ASN A 97 -11.12 4.15 6.71
C ASN A 97 -9.93 4.52 5.82
N LEU A 98 -10.01 4.16 4.54
CA LEU A 98 -9.00 4.53 3.56
C LEU A 98 -8.84 6.05 3.53
N LYS A 99 -9.87 6.86 3.86
CA LYS A 99 -9.71 8.32 3.95
C LYS A 99 -8.77 8.79 5.06
N ASN A 100 -8.60 8.01 6.15
CA ASN A 100 -7.66 8.33 7.23
C ASN A 100 -6.32 7.60 7.09
N SER A 101 -6.28 6.52 6.30
CA SER A 101 -5.06 5.73 6.01
C SER A 101 -4.33 6.23 4.76
N LEU A 102 -5.06 6.85 3.83
CA LEU A 102 -4.58 7.87 2.91
C LEU A 102 -4.21 9.09 3.78
N ALA A 103 -3.16 8.96 4.59
CA ALA A 103 -2.35 10.13 4.89
C ALA A 103 -2.15 10.78 3.53
N SER A 104 -2.70 11.98 3.35
CA SER A 104 -2.72 12.68 2.08
C SER A 104 -1.37 12.47 1.42
N PHE A 105 -1.33 12.15 0.13
CA PHE A 105 -0.06 12.04 -0.59
C PHE A 105 0.80 13.31 -0.34
N ASP A 106 0.17 14.44 -0.02
CA ASP A 106 0.77 15.70 0.43
C ASP A 106 1.54 15.66 1.78
N SER A 107 1.17 14.76 2.70
CA SER A 107 1.82 14.59 4.02
C SER A 107 3.02 13.64 4.00
N ILE A 108 3.12 12.80 2.96
CA ILE A 108 4.32 12.03 2.66
C ILE A 108 5.14 12.93 1.74
N SER A 109 6.00 13.76 2.34
CA SER A 109 6.93 14.59 1.57
C SER A 109 7.77 13.69 0.68
N PHE A 110 7.53 13.73 -0.64
CA PHE A 110 8.40 13.17 -1.67
C PHE A 110 9.53 14.17 -2.04
N ILE A 111 9.83 15.11 -1.14
CA ILE A 111 10.84 16.17 -1.26
C ILE A 111 11.84 16.01 -0.12
#